data_AF-A0A3G8WKS0-F1
#
_entry.id   AF-A0A3G8WKS0-F1
#
_cell.length_a   1.000
_cell.length_b   1.000
_cell.length_c   1.000
_cell.angle_alpha   90.00
_cell.angle_beta   90.00
_cell.angle_gamma   90.00
#
_symmetry.space_group_name_H-M   'P 1'
#
loop_
_entity.id
_entity.type
_entity.pdbx_description
1 polymer ?
#
loop_
_entity_poly.entity_id
_entity_poly.type
_entity_poly.pdbx_seq_one_letter_code
_entity_poly.pdbx_strand_id
1 'polypeptide(L)' 'MVSIVSPIYRAEKISPTLVSEINLVMQKLRLDYEIILVDDRSPDKSWEAMKQLAAENKNLKIYLTKY' A
#
# COMPACT_ATOMS: atom_id res chain seq x y z
N MET A 1 9.74 14.43 4.32
CA MET A 1 8.63 13.46 4.21
C MET A 1 8.53 13.01 2.76
N VAL A 2 8.41 11.71 2.51
CA VAL A 2 8.29 11.11 1.17
C VAL A 2 6.92 10.43 1.03
N SER A 3 6.16 10.78 -0.01
CA SER A 3 4.87 10.13 -0.29
C SER A 3 5.04 9.15 -1.45
N ILE A 4 4.69 7.88 -1.21
CA ILE A 4 4.83 6.80 -2.18
C ILE A 4 3.44 6.37 -2.62
N VAL A 5 3.09 6.66 -3.87
CA VAL A 5 1.77 6.36 -4.43
C VAL A 5 1.89 5.21 -5.42
N SER A 6 1.11 4.14 -5.23
CA SER A 6 1.08 3.01 -6.16
C SER A 6 -0.37 2.64 -6.52
N PRO A 7 -0.73 2.65 -7.81
CA PRO A 7 -1.95 2.00 -8.26
C PRO A 7 -1.83 0.48 -8.06
N ILE A 8 -2.94 -0.16 -7.73
CA ILE A 8 -3.03 -1.60 -7.46
C ILE A 8 -4.11 -2.19 -8.36
N TYR A 9 -3.70 -3.13 -9.20
CA TYR A 9 -4.59 -3.95 -10.03
C TYR A 9 -4.11 -5.40 -10.02
N ARG A 10 -4.97 -6.34 -9.58
CA ARG A 10 -4.67 -7.79 -9.52
C ARG A 10 -3.39 -8.14 -8.75
N ALA A 11 -3.22 -7.54 -7.57
CA ALA A 11 -1.99 -7.56 -6.79
C ALA A 11 -2.16 -8.10 -5.37
N GLU A 12 -3.17 -8.94 -5.12
CA GLU A 12 -3.47 -9.58 -3.83
C GLU A 12 -2.22 -10.17 -3.15
N LYS A 13 -1.36 -10.85 -3.92
CA LYS A 13 -0.17 -11.54 -3.38
C LYS A 13 1.07 -10.67 -3.25
N ILE A 14 1.13 -9.54 -3.97
CA ILE A 14 2.35 -8.71 -4.06
C ILE A 14 2.25 -7.44 -3.23
N SER A 15 1.04 -6.95 -2.95
CA SER A 15 0.85 -5.76 -2.11
C SER A 15 1.45 -5.90 -0.70
N PRO A 16 1.45 -7.07 -0.02
CA PRO A 16 2.13 -7.21 1.27
C PRO A 16 3.64 -7.04 1.17
N THR A 17 4.27 -7.67 0.16
CA THR A 17 5.71 -7.58 -0.09
C THR A 17 6.13 -6.16 -0.46
N LEU A 18 5.34 -5.48 -1.30
CA LEU A 18 5.61 -4.08 -1.66
C LEU A 18 5.66 -3.19 -0.40
N VAL A 19 4.66 -3.32 0.47
CA VAL A 19 4.57 -2.53 1.71
C VAL A 19 5.72 -2.88 2.67
N SER A 20 6.08 -4.16 2.81
CA SER A 20 7.18 -4.57 3.70
C SER A 20 8.54 -4.04 3.23
N GLU A 21 8.81 -4.11 1.92
CA GLU A 21 10.07 -3.61 1.35
C GLU A 21 10.19 -2.09 1.46
N ILE A 22 9.10 -1.35 1.18
CA ILE A 22 9.08 0.10 1.38
C ILE A 22 9.36 0.44 2.85
N ASN A 23 8.67 -0.21 3.79
CA ASN A 23 8.88 0.03 5.22
C ASN A 23 10.35 -0.21 5.62
N LEU A 24 10.95 -1.31 5.16
CA LEU A 24 12.34 -1.65 5.45
C LEU A 24 13.32 -0.58 4.94
N VAL A 25 13.13 -0.12 3.70
CA VAL A 25 14.00 0.91 3.10
C VAL A 25 13.83 2.25 3.82
N MET A 26 12.59 2.67 4.08
CA MET A 26 12.32 3.97 4.72
C MET A 26 12.81 4.01 6.17
N GLN A 27 12.72 2.90 6.90
CA GLN A 27 13.33 2.77 8.23
C GLN A 27 14.86 2.92 8.19
N LYS A 28 15.53 2.28 7.21
CA LYS A 28 16.99 2.40 7.04
C LYS A 28 17.41 3.84 6.73
N LEU A 29 16.62 4.53 5.91
CA LEU A 29 16.88 5.93 5.55
C LEU A 29 16.51 6.94 6.65
N ARG A 30 15.76 6.51 7.68
CA ARG A 30 15.25 7.37 8.78
C ARG A 30 14.47 8.58 8.26
N LEU A 31 13.65 8.36 7.24
CA LEU A 31 12.79 9.39 6.65
C LEU A 31 11.35 9.19 7.08
N ASP A 32 10.63 10.28 7.35
CA ASP A 32 9.18 10.25 7.46
C ASP A 32 8.55 9.95 6.10
N TYR A 33 7.52 9.10 6.09
CA TYR A 33 6.90 8.65 4.85
C TYR A 33 5.44 8.23 5.02
N GLU A 34 4.74 8.21 3.90
CA GLU A 34 3.44 7.57 3.75
C GLU A 34 3.42 6.69 2.49
N ILE A 35 2.63 5.63 2.55
CA ILE A 35 2.32 4.76 1.42
C ILE A 35 0.85 4.96 1.10
N ILE A 36 0.54 5.23 -0.17
CA ILE A 36 -0.82 5.40 -0.67
C ILE A 36 -1.05 4.34 -1.75
N LEU A 37 -1.86 3.34 -1.42
CA LEU A 37 -2.28 2.33 -2.39
C LEU A 37 -3.65 2.70 -2.95
N VAL A 38 -3.75 2.76 -4.28
CA VAL A 38 -4.98 3.14 -4.99
C VAL A 38 -5.50 1.94 -5.76
N ASP A 39 -6.60 1.34 -5.29
CA ASP A 39 -7.23 0.20 -5.96
C ASP A 39 -7.93 0.65 -7.25
N ASP A 40 -7.46 0.13 -8.38
CA ASP A 40 -8.03 0.37 -9.71
C ASP A 40 -9.13 -0.65 -10.06
N ARG A 41 -10.05 -0.88 -9.11
CA ARG A 41 -11.15 -1.85 -9.21
C ARG A 41 -10.68 -3.25 -9.58
N SER A 42 -9.71 -3.74 -8.81
CA SER A 42 -9.22 -5.11 -8.95
C SER A 42 -10.38 -6.12 -8.80
N PRO A 43 -10.52 -7.10 -9.70
CA PRO A 43 -11.53 -8.14 -9.58
C PRO A 43 -11.13 -9.27 -8.62
N ASP A 44 -9.91 -9.25 -8.09
CA ASP A 44 -9.40 -10.19 -7.10
C ASP A 44 -9.51 -9.60 -5.67
N LYS A 45 -8.89 -10.24 -4.67
CA LYS A 45 -8.98 -9.80 -3.27
C LYS A 45 -7.92 -8.75 -2.91
N SER A 46 -7.42 -7.98 -3.89
CA SER A 46 -6.43 -6.92 -3.64
C SER A 46 -6.94 -5.92 -2.60
N TRP A 47 -8.20 -5.49 -2.70
CA TRP A 47 -8.81 -4.56 -1.76
C TRP A 47 -8.84 -5.11 -0.32
N GLU A 48 -9.22 -6.38 -0.15
CA GLU A 48 -9.22 -7.08 1.14
C GLU A 48 -7.82 -7.17 1.74
N ALA A 49 -6.83 -7.56 0.93
CA ALA A 49 -5.44 -7.61 1.36
C ALA A 49 -4.95 -6.23 1.82
N MET A 50 -5.26 -5.16 1.07
CA MET A 50 -4.89 -3.79 1.42
C MET A 50 -5.57 -3.29 2.70
N LYS A 51 -6.84 -3.65 2.95
CA LYS A 51 -7.53 -3.32 4.22
C LYS A 51 -6.83 -3.94 5.43
N GLN A 52 -6.39 -5.20 5.32
CA GLN A 52 -5.66 -5.87 6.40
C GLN A 52 -4.31 -5.19 6.65
N LEU A 53 -3.57 -4.89 5.59
CA LEU A 53 -2.28 -4.19 5.70
C LEU A 53 -2.43 -2.80 6.34
N ALA A 54 -3.46 -2.03 5.96
CA ALA A 54 -3.69 -0.69 6.50
C ALA A 54 -4.08 -0.70 7.98
N ALA A 55 -4.72 -1.77 8.46
CA ALA A 55 -5.05 -1.92 9.88
C ALA A 55 -3.81 -2.09 10.76
N GLU A 56 -2.72 -2.62 10.21
CA GLU A 56 -1.47 -2.91 10.92
C GLU A 56 -0.38 -1.85 10.68
N ASN A 57 -0.54 -0.99 9.67
CA ASN A 57 0.46 0.00 9.28
C ASN A 57 -0.11 1.42 9.25
N LYS A 58 0.23 2.22 10.29
CA LYS A 58 -0.19 3.63 10.41
C LYS A 58 0.28 4.54 9.27
N ASN A 59 1.35 4.17 8.56
CA ASN A 59 1.90 4.94 7.45
C ASN A 59 1.24 4.58 6.11
N LEU A 60 0.33 3.59 6.10
CA LEU A 60 -0.36 3.12 4.90
C LEU A 60 -1.79 3.67 4.84
N LYS A 61 -2.11 4.30 3.72
CA LYS A 61 -3.46 4.76 3.34
C LYS A 61 -3.90 4.01 2.09
N ILE A 62 -5.19 3.73 2.01
CA ILE A 62 -5.78 3.01 0.88
C ILE A 62 -6.96 3.81 0.32
N TYR A 63 -7.09 3.83 -1.00
CA TYR A 63 -8.19 4.50 -1.70
C TYR A 63 -8.74 3.58 -2.77
N LEU A 64 -10.07 3.59 -2.92
CA LEU A 64 -10.75 2.90 -4.01
C LEU A 64 -11.13 3.93 -5.09
N THR A 65 -10.81 3.65 -6.34
CA THR A 65 -11.18 4.53 -7.47
C THR A 65 -12.69 4.59 -7.68
N LYS A 66 -13.19 5.81 -7.87
CA LYS A 66 -14.58 6.11 -8.25
C LYS A 66 -14.62 6.47 -9.73
N TYR A 67 -14.99 5.51 -10.57
CA TYR A 67 -15.54 5.77 -11.91
C TYR A 67 -17.05 5.92 -11.81
#